data_AF-A0A2M7G4T5-F1
#
_entry.id   AF-A0A2M7G4T5-F1
#
_cell.length_a   1.000
_cell.length_b   1.000
_cell.length_c   1.000
_cell.angle_alpha   90.00
_cell.angle_beta   90.00
_cell.angle_gamma   90.00
#
_symmetry.space_group_name_H-M   'P 1'
#
loop_
_entity.id
_entity.type
_entity.pdbx_description
1 polymer ?
#
loop_
_entity_poly.entity_id
_entity_poly.type
_entity_poly.pdbx_seq_one_letter_code
_entity_poly.pdbx_strand_id
1 'polypeptide(L)' 'MQELESLEYGISAEWNSLAHIQLISELEARFGLRLDAAEILAMKNFAAIQAYLLAAGHLCLP' A
#
# COMPACT_ATOMS: atom_id res chain seq x y z
N MET A 1 11.10 -20.65 3.00
CA MET A 1 10.20 -19.79 2.20
C MET A 1 9.18 -19.28 3.20
N GLN A 2 9.41 -18.09 3.77
CA GLN A 2 8.55 -17.56 4.83
C GLN A 2 7.24 -17.08 4.21
N GLU A 3 6.14 -17.52 4.82
CA GLU A 3 4.75 -17.19 4.48
C GLU A 3 4.55 -15.67 4.62
N LEU A 4 4.34 -15.00 3.48
CA LEU A 4 3.84 -13.62 3.40
C LEU A 4 2.32 -13.60 3.67
N GLU A 5 1.87 -14.31 4.71
CA GLU A 5 0.47 -14.34 5.09
C GLU A 5 0.17 -13.13 5.98
N SER A 6 -0.57 -12.20 5.40
CA SER A 6 -1.29 -11.13 6.09
C SER A 6 -0.41 -10.09 6.78
N LEU A 7 0.13 -9.17 5.97
CA LEU A 7 0.43 -7.80 6.42
C LEU A 7 -0.90 -7.09 6.73
N GLU A 8 -1.65 -7.53 7.74
CA GLU A 8 -2.88 -6.87 8.16
C GLU A 8 -2.55 -5.66 9.02
N TYR A 9 -3.07 -4.49 8.63
CA TYR A 9 -2.96 -3.26 9.41
C TYR A 9 -3.45 -3.47 10.83
N GLY A 10 -2.55 -3.28 11.80
CA GLY A 10 -2.82 -3.40 13.23
C GLY A 10 -2.46 -4.75 13.87
N ILE A 11 -1.99 -5.75 13.11
CA ILE A 11 -1.60 -7.07 13.65
C ILE A 11 -0.08 -7.25 13.71
N SER A 12 0.68 -6.73 12.73
CA SER A 12 2.14 -6.70 12.81
C SER A 12 2.63 -5.37 13.40
N ALA A 13 3.36 -5.44 14.51
CA ALA A 13 4.04 -4.28 15.11
C ALA A 13 5.05 -3.61 14.15
N GLU A 14 5.36 -4.28 13.03
CA GLU A 14 6.35 -3.88 12.04
C GLU A 14 5.80 -3.02 10.92
N TRP A 15 4.48 -2.84 10.83
CA TRP A 15 3.93 -1.67 10.17
C TRP A 15 4.05 -0.43 11.06
N ASN A 16 5.26 -0.23 11.55
CA ASN A 16 5.68 0.98 12.22
C ASN A 16 5.29 2.14 11.29
N SER A 17 4.50 3.07 11.80
CA SER A 17 3.86 4.16 11.08
C SER A 17 4.78 4.83 10.05
N LEU A 18 6.08 4.88 10.31
CA LEU A 18 7.09 5.39 9.39
C LEU A 18 7.25 4.57 8.09
N ALA A 19 7.33 3.25 8.16
CA ALA A 19 7.49 2.41 6.96
C ALA A 19 6.23 2.46 6.08
N HIS A 20 5.06 2.56 6.69
CA HIS A 20 3.81 2.81 5.97
C HIS A 20 3.87 4.18 5.27
N ILE A 21 4.21 5.23 6.00
CA ILE A 21 4.30 6.59 5.44
C ILE A 21 5.31 6.66 4.29
N GLN A 22 6.48 6.03 4.44
CA GLN A 22 7.49 5.96 3.38
C GLN A 22 6.97 5.24 2.13
N LEU A 23 6.25 4.13 2.30
CA LEU A 23 5.62 3.42 1.21
C LEU A 23 4.59 4.30 0.48
N ILE A 24 3.72 4.98 1.22
CA ILE A 24 2.74 5.91 0.65
C ILE A 24 3.43 7.03 -0.12
N SER A 25 4.46 7.67 0.47
CA SER A 25 5.20 8.75 -0.20
C SER A 25 5.88 8.29 -1.49
N GLU A 26 6.45 7.08 -1.51
CA GLU A 26 7.04 6.50 -2.73
C GLU A 26 5.97 6.19 -3.79
N LEU A 27 4.80 5.68 -3.39
CA LEU A 27 3.68 5.43 -4.31
C LEU A 27 3.17 6.73 -4.93
N GLU A 28 2.98 7.78 -4.14
CA GLU A 28 2.59 9.11 -4.62
C GLU A 28 3.61 9.67 -5.62
N ALA A 29 4.90 9.63 -5.26
CA ALA A 29 5.97 10.14 -6.11
C ALA A 29 6.12 9.36 -7.43
N ARG A 30 6.03 8.02 -7.37
CA ARG A 30 6.32 7.15 -8.50
C ARG A 30 5.17 7.05 -9.49
N PHE A 31 3.93 7.09 -8.99
CA PHE A 31 2.74 6.97 -9.83
C PHE A 31 2.04 8.31 -10.07
N GLY A 32 2.51 9.41 -9.47
CA GLY A 32 1.87 10.72 -9.58
C GLY A 32 0.50 10.76 -8.89
N LEU A 33 0.34 9.96 -7.84
CA LEU A 33 -0.90 9.85 -7.07
C LEU A 33 -0.94 10.92 -5.98
N ARG A 34 -2.16 11.22 -5.53
CA ARG A 34 -2.39 11.99 -4.32
C ARG A 34 -3.41 11.23 -3.49
N LEU A 35 -2.93 10.62 -2.41
CA LEU A 35 -3.72 9.73 -1.57
C LEU A 35 -4.27 10.50 -0.36
N ASP A 36 -5.57 10.37 -0.12
CA ASP A 36 -6.20 10.89 1.07
C ASP A 36 -6.07 9.91 2.26
N ALA A 37 -6.47 10.38 3.45
CA ALA A 37 -6.36 9.58 4.67
C ALA A 37 -7.19 8.28 4.62
N ALA A 38 -8.33 8.28 3.93
CA ALA A 38 -9.17 7.08 3.79
C ALA A 38 -8.54 6.07 2.83
N GLU A 39 -7.95 6.55 1.73
CA GLU A 39 -7.21 5.72 0.78
C GLU A 39 -5.97 5.10 1.43
N ILE A 40 -5.20 5.89 2.19
CA ILE A 40 -4.03 5.41 2.94
C ILE A 40 -4.45 4.33 3.97
N LEU A 41 -5.55 4.55 4.69
CA LEU A 41 -6.08 3.55 5.64
C LEU A 41 -6.58 2.28 4.93
N ALA A 42 -7.10 2.40 3.72
CA ALA A 42 -7.53 1.26 2.91
C ALA A 42 -6.33 0.45 2.36
N MET A 43 -5.14 1.05 2.24
CA MET A 43 -3.89 0.41 1.79
C MET A 43 -3.24 -0.44 2.88
N LYS A 44 -4.06 -1.29 3.49
CA LYS A 44 -3.73 -2.15 4.63
C LYS A 44 -3.09 -3.48 4.27
N ASN A 45 -2.66 -3.70 3.03
CA ASN A 45 -1.71 -4.74 2.65
C ASN A 45 -1.29 -4.52 1.19
N PHE A 46 -0.32 -5.30 0.72
CA PHE A 46 0.15 -5.26 -0.66
C PHE A 46 -0.97 -5.53 -1.69
N ALA A 47 -1.91 -6.43 -1.39
CA ALA A 47 -3.02 -6.74 -2.30
C ALA A 47 -3.97 -5.54 -2.48
N ALA A 48 -4.26 -4.80 -1.40
CA ALA A 48 -5.06 -3.59 -1.45
C ALA A 48 -4.38 -2.48 -2.26
N ILE A 49 -3.05 -2.35 -2.13
CA ILE A 49 -2.27 -1.40 -2.94
C ILE A 49 -2.33 -1.77 -4.42
N GLN A 50 -2.13 -3.05 -4.77
CA GLN A 50 -2.25 -3.49 -6.16
C GLN A 50 -3.64 -3.24 -6.74
N ALA A 51 -4.68 -3.58 -5.99
CA ALA A 51 -6.06 -3.35 -6.42
C ALA A 51 -6.34 -1.87 -6.67
N TYR A 52 -5.83 -0.99 -5.80
CA TYR A 52 -5.93 0.45 -5.98
C TYR A 52 -5.21 0.92 -7.25
N LEU A 53 -3.93 0.55 -7.41
CA LEU A 53 -3.13 0.98 -8.56
C LEU A 53 -3.68 0.47 -9.89
N LEU A 54 -4.25 -0.74 -9.91
CA LEU A 54 -4.91 -1.30 -11.09
C LEU A 54 -6.20 -0.53 -11.41
N ALA A 55 -7.05 -0.27 -10.42
CA ALA A 55 -8.29 0.48 -10.61
C ALA A 55 -8.03 1.93 -11.07
N ALA A 56 -6.95 2.53 -10.59
CA ALA A 56 -6.54 3.88 -10.98
C ALA A 56 -5.75 3.91 -12.31
N GLY A 57 -5.49 2.75 -12.95
CA GLY A 57 -4.80 2.66 -14.24
C GLY A 57 -3.28 2.89 -14.20
N HIS A 58 -2.70 2.87 -13.00
CA HIS A 58 -1.26 3.08 -12.76
C HIS A 58 -0.46 1.78 -12.76
N LEU A 59 -1.14 0.63 -12.67
CA LEU A 59 -0.55 -0.70 -12.80
C LEU A 59 -1.10 -1.40 -14.04
N CYS A 60 -0.20 -1.90 -14.90
CA CYS A 60 -0.55 -2.83 -15.97
C CYS A 60 0.03 -4.19 -15.58
N LEU A 61 -0.84 -5.13 -15.19
CA LEU A 61 -0.43 -6.50 -14.91
C LEU A 61 -0.18 -7.22 -16.25
N PRO A 62 0.93 -7.96 -16.40
CA PRO A 62 1.19 -8.77 -17.59
C PRO A 62 0.20 -9.93 -17.75
#